data_AF-A0A4V3G6J6-F1
#
_entry.id   AF-A0A4V3G6J6-F1
#
_cell.length_a   1.000
_cell.length_b   1.000
_cell.length_c   1.000
_cell.angle_alpha   90.00
_cell.angle_beta   90.00
_cell.angle_gamma   90.00
#
_symmetry.space_group_name_H-M   'P 1'
#
loop_
_entity.id
_entity.type
_entity.pdbx_description
1 polymer ?
#
loop_
_entity_poly.entity_id
_entity_poly.type
_entity_poly.pdbx_seq_one_letter_code
_entity_poly.pdbx_strand_id
1 'polypeptide(L)'
;MGCAADAKSLDAYTWNGFYVEMRFSPSCSAAWTRATTSDCRYGGSIKTIAWYDWQATQWAAQSNVTVPCYGTRWTNMFNFYFYIQSCIQLYGGPQYCTRTH
;
A
#
# COMPACT_ATOMS: atom_id res chain seq x y z
N MET A 1 -5.67 -1.94 22.91
CA MET A 1 -5.49 -3.07 21.98
C MET A 1 -6.08 -2.65 20.65
N GLY A 2 -5.23 -2.52 19.63
CA GLY A 2 -5.56 -1.81 18.40
C GLY A 2 -6.05 -2.72 17.28
N CYS A 3 -6.70 -2.12 16.30
CA CYS A 3 -7.22 -2.63 15.03
C CYS A 3 -6.29 -3.58 14.23
N ALA A 4 -5.04 -3.74 14.63
CA ALA A 4 -4.11 -4.64 13.96
C ALA A 4 -4.42 -6.14 14.22
N ALA A 5 -5.14 -6.46 15.31
CA ALA A 5 -5.35 -7.84 15.74
C ALA A 5 -6.38 -8.61 14.87
N ASP A 6 -7.43 -7.94 14.39
CA ASP A 6 -8.45 -8.52 13.50
C ASP A 6 -8.15 -8.29 12.01
N ALA A 7 -6.98 -7.69 11.73
CA ALA A 7 -6.58 -7.33 10.38
C ALA A 7 -6.36 -8.55 9.49
N LYS A 8 -6.94 -8.55 8.30
CA LYS A 8 -6.73 -9.60 7.29
C LYS A 8 -6.15 -9.02 6.00
N SER A 9 -5.42 -9.84 5.27
CA SER A 9 -4.93 -9.50 3.93
C SER A 9 -6.13 -9.43 2.98
N LEU A 10 -6.27 -8.29 2.28
CA LEU A 10 -7.29 -8.11 1.24
C LEU A 10 -6.75 -8.54 -0.13
N ASP A 11 -5.55 -8.09 -0.46
CA ASP A 11 -4.88 -8.40 -1.72
C ASP A 11 -3.36 -8.28 -1.56
N ALA A 12 -2.62 -8.98 -2.40
CA ALA A 12 -1.17 -8.90 -2.43
C ALA A 12 -0.61 -9.22 -3.82
N TYR A 13 0.50 -8.58 -4.17
CA TYR A 13 1.23 -8.89 -5.39
C TYR A 13 2.74 -8.80 -5.17
N THR A 14 3.49 -9.43 -6.07
CA THR A 14 4.95 -9.31 -6.13
C THR A 14 5.35 -8.68 -7.45
N TRP A 15 6.23 -7.68 -7.41
CA TRP A 15 6.74 -7.02 -8.60
C TRP A 15 8.15 -6.47 -8.36
N ASN A 16 9.08 -6.76 -9.27
CA ASN A 16 10.50 -6.34 -9.21
C ASN A 16 11.14 -6.49 -7.81
N GLY A 17 11.00 -7.67 -7.18
CA GLY A 17 11.59 -7.96 -5.88
C GLY A 17 10.85 -7.37 -4.67
N PHE A 18 9.77 -6.63 -4.90
CA PHE A 18 8.89 -6.11 -3.85
C PHE A 18 7.64 -6.98 -3.72
N TYR A 19 7.35 -7.39 -2.49
CA TYR A 19 6.07 -7.95 -2.08
C TYR A 19 5.23 -6.84 -1.45
N VAL A 20 4.07 -6.56 -2.01
CA VAL A 20 3.11 -5.56 -1.53
C VAL A 20 1.84 -6.28 -1.09
N GLU A 21 1.38 -6.01 0.11
CA GLU A 21 0.17 -6.61 0.69
C GLU A 21 -0.67 -5.53 1.36
N MET A 22 -1.94 -5.46 0.96
CA MET A 22 -2.93 -4.63 1.59
C MET A 22 -3.62 -5.39 2.72
N ARG A 23 -3.70 -4.79 3.91
CA ARG A 23 -4.46 -5.32 5.04
C ARG A 23 -5.62 -4.41 5.39
N PHE A 24 -6.67 -5.02 5.90
CA PHE A 24 -7.88 -4.36 6.35
C PHE A 24 -8.32 -4.88 7.71
N SER A 25 -8.71 -3.95 8.57
CA SER A 25 -9.36 -4.22 9.85
C SER A 25 -10.82 -3.77 9.80
N PRO A 26 -11.78 -4.70 9.92
CA PRO A 26 -13.18 -4.33 10.00
C PRO A 26 -13.54 -3.59 11.28
N SER A 27 -12.87 -3.86 12.41
CA SER A 27 -13.16 -3.18 13.67
C SER A 27 -12.90 -1.67 13.66
N CYS A 28 -12.01 -1.20 12.78
CA CYS A 28 -11.66 0.21 12.66
C CYS A 28 -11.90 0.82 11.29
N SER A 29 -12.54 0.06 10.38
CA SER A 29 -12.76 0.43 8.98
C SER A 29 -11.51 1.03 8.34
N ALA A 30 -10.37 0.38 8.56
CA ALA A 30 -9.08 0.94 8.24
C ALA A 30 -8.19 -0.04 7.50
N ALA A 31 -7.36 0.50 6.63
CA ALA A 31 -6.45 -0.26 5.80
C ALA A 31 -5.05 0.35 5.80
N TRP A 32 -4.07 -0.51 5.55
CA TRP A 32 -2.66 -0.16 5.47
C TRP A 32 -1.95 -1.21 4.65
N THR A 33 -0.79 -0.84 4.12
CA THR A 33 -0.03 -1.68 3.21
C THR A 33 1.28 -2.08 3.84
N ARG A 34 1.61 -3.35 3.73
CA ARG A 34 2.96 -3.86 3.92
C ARG A 34 3.67 -3.86 2.59
N ALA A 35 4.88 -3.33 2.55
CA ALA A 35 5.81 -3.55 1.46
C ALA A 35 7.09 -4.18 2.01
N THR A 36 7.53 -5.29 1.40
CA THR A 36 8.75 -6.00 1.76
C THR A 36 9.62 -6.16 0.53
N THR A 37 10.92 -5.87 0.65
CA THR A 37 11.90 -6.16 -0.39
C THR A 37 13.00 -7.06 0.13
N SER A 38 13.44 -7.95 -0.75
CA SER A 38 14.61 -8.80 -0.56
C SER A 38 15.70 -8.52 -1.62
N ASP A 39 15.55 -7.46 -2.41
CA ASP A 39 16.47 -7.12 -3.50
C ASP A 39 16.93 -5.66 -3.43
N CYS A 40 18.26 -5.49 -3.35
CA CYS A 40 18.95 -4.20 -3.34
C CYS A 40 19.00 -3.52 -4.71
N ARG A 41 18.77 -4.26 -5.80
CA ARG A 41 18.98 -3.75 -7.17
C ARG A 41 18.03 -2.61 -7.52
N TYR A 42 16.88 -2.58 -6.85
CA TYR A 42 15.82 -1.59 -7.06
C TYR A 42 15.76 -0.62 -5.88
N GLY A 43 16.86 0.06 -5.57
CA GLY A 43 16.87 1.18 -4.62
C GLY A 43 15.86 2.24 -5.06
N GLY A 44 14.66 2.24 -4.46
CA GLY A 44 13.51 2.99 -4.94
C GLY A 44 12.53 3.35 -3.84
N SER A 45 12.01 4.57 -3.89
CA SER A 45 10.97 5.02 -2.96
C SER A 45 9.61 4.50 -3.41
N ILE A 46 9.08 3.50 -2.71
CA ILE A 46 7.71 3.02 -2.94
C ILE A 46 6.71 4.03 -2.39
N LYS A 47 5.83 4.52 -3.25
CA LYS A 47 4.70 5.35 -2.86
C LYS A 47 3.45 4.48 -2.78
N THR A 48 2.97 4.22 -1.57
CA THR A 48 1.71 3.50 -1.38
C THR A 48 0.54 4.47 -1.45
N ILE A 49 0.03 4.68 -2.65
CA ILE A 49 -1.11 5.56 -2.92
C ILE A 49 -2.41 4.80 -2.69
N ALA A 50 -3.33 5.38 -1.92
CA ALA A 50 -4.70 4.92 -1.75
C ALA A 50 -5.68 6.11 -1.83
N TRP A 51 -6.47 6.21 -2.92
CA TRP A 51 -7.92 6.54 -2.91
C TRP A 51 -8.53 6.73 -4.29
N TYR A 52 -9.74 6.21 -4.53
CA TYR A 52 -10.63 6.70 -5.60
C TYR A 52 -11.78 7.50 -4.97
N ASP A 53 -11.76 8.82 -5.21
CA ASP A 53 -12.87 9.72 -4.91
C ASP A 53 -13.76 9.86 -6.15
N TRP A 54 -15.02 9.44 -6.04
CA TRP A 54 -16.00 9.53 -7.13
C TRP A 54 -16.35 10.98 -7.50
N GLN A 55 -16.12 11.95 -6.61
CA GLN A 55 -16.36 13.38 -6.85
C GLN A 55 -15.15 14.08 -7.46
N ALA A 56 -13.93 13.60 -7.20
CA ALA A 56 -12.70 14.23 -7.67
C ALA A 56 -12.05 13.55 -8.88
N THR A 57 -12.51 12.37 -9.32
CA THR A 57 -11.96 11.61 -10.48
C THR A 57 -10.44 11.42 -10.48
N GLN A 58 -9.78 11.56 -9.33
CA GLN A 58 -8.32 11.50 -9.22
C GLN A 58 -7.87 10.64 -8.04
N TRP A 59 -6.74 9.97 -8.25
CA TRP A 59 -6.07 9.20 -7.21
C TRP A 59 -5.22 10.12 -6.34
N ALA A 60 -5.53 10.24 -5.06
CA ALA A 60 -4.75 11.03 -4.10
C ALA A 60 -3.88 10.13 -3.22
N ALA A 61 -2.59 10.45 -3.11
CA ALA A 61 -1.66 9.72 -2.24
C ALA A 61 -1.77 10.20 -0.79
N GLN A 62 -2.40 9.41 0.09
CA GLN A 62 -2.53 9.79 1.49
C GLN A 62 -1.38 9.33 2.40
N SER A 63 -0.62 8.32 2.00
CA SER A 63 0.58 7.92 2.73
C SER A 63 1.69 7.54 1.75
N ASN A 64 2.94 7.83 2.09
CA ASN A 64 4.07 7.41 1.28
C ASN A 64 5.13 6.86 2.22
N VAL A 65 5.66 5.67 1.93
CA VAL A 65 6.71 5.08 2.76
C VAL A 65 7.80 4.49 1.88
N THR A 66 8.97 5.11 1.94
CA THR A 66 10.17 4.57 1.29
C THR A 66 10.57 3.25 1.94
N VAL A 67 10.54 2.17 1.17
CA VAL A 67 11.06 0.86 1.58
C VAL A 67 12.57 0.88 1.38
N PRO A 68 13.38 0.59 2.42
CA PRO A 68 14.83 0.50 2.28
C PRO A 68 15.22 -0.65 1.34
N CYS A 69 16.45 -0.63 0.84
CA CYS A 69 17.05 -1.67 -0.03
C CYS A 69 16.88 -3.13 0.45
N TYR A 70 16.60 -3.35 1.74
CA TYR A 70 16.17 -4.63 2.30
C TYR A 70 15.19 -4.39 3.45
N GLY A 71 14.16 -5.22 3.54
CA GLY A 71 13.30 -5.31 4.71
C GLY A 71 11.86 -4.88 4.46
N THR A 72 11.14 -4.68 5.57
CA THR A 72 9.70 -4.45 5.57
C THR A 72 9.38 -3.05 6.08
N ARG A 73 8.40 -2.42 5.43
CA ARG A 73 7.75 -1.19 5.90
C ARG A 73 6.24 -1.33 5.82
N TRP A 74 5.61 -0.56 6.69
CA TRP A 74 4.17 -0.41 6.73
C TRP A 74 3.81 1.04 6.50
N THR A 75 2.73 1.27 5.77
CA THR A 75 2.08 2.58 5.79
C THR A 75 1.42 2.83 7.13
N ASN A 76 1.13 4.11 7.39
CA ASN A 76 0.16 4.45 8.40
C ASN A 76 -1.18 3.78 8.07
N MET A 77 -1.91 3.44 9.14
CA MET A 77 -3.29 3.00 9.04
C MET A 77 -4.17 4.19 8.67
N PHE A 78 -4.97 4.04 7.63
CA PHE A 78 -5.93 5.04 7.19
C PHE A 78 -7.34 4.47 7.24
N ASN A 79 -8.25 5.21 7.86
CA ASN A 79 -9.67 4.89 7.85
C ASN A 79 -10.27 5.37 6.53
N PHE A 80 -10.92 4.49 5.79
CA PHE A 80 -11.44 4.80 4.47
C PHE A 80 -12.94 4.47 4.39
N TYR A 81 -13.63 5.20 3.52
CA TYR A 81 -15.08 5.07 3.33
C TYR A 81 -15.48 4.62 1.92
N PHE A 82 -14.52 4.58 0.97
CA PHE A 82 -14.75 4.23 -0.42
C PHE A 82 -13.76 3.16 -0.90
N TYR A 83 -13.33 3.25 -2.16
CA TYR A 83 -12.46 2.26 -2.76
C TYR A 83 -10.98 2.47 -2.40
N ILE A 84 -10.26 1.37 -2.26
CA ILE A 84 -8.85 1.34 -1.91
C ILE A 84 -8.04 0.43 -2.84
N GLN A 85 -6.81 0.84 -3.11
CA GLN A 85 -5.77 0.02 -3.73
C GLN A 85 -4.42 0.38 -3.14
N SER A 86 -3.43 -0.50 -3.31
CA SER A 86 -2.06 -0.31 -2.86
C SER A 86 -1.14 -0.33 -4.07
N CYS A 87 -0.34 0.72 -4.24
CA CYS A 87 0.51 0.87 -5.41
C CYS A 87 1.99 0.95 -5.08
N ILE A 88 2.81 0.64 -6.09
CA ILE A 88 4.24 0.82 -6.12
C ILE A 88 4.62 1.68 -7.32
N GLN A 89 5.51 2.65 -7.09
CA GLN A 89 6.11 3.46 -8.13
C GLN A 89 7.63 3.41 -7.93
N LEU A 90 8.37 2.96 -8.94
CA LEU A 90 9.83 3.15 -8.95
C LEU A 90 10.15 4.57 -9.44
N TYR A 91 11.32 5.10 -9.11
CA TYR A 91 11.76 6.44 -9.50
C TYR A 91 11.46 6.73 -10.99
N GLY A 92 10.47 7.59 -11.25
CA GLY A 92 10.05 7.99 -12.60
C GLY A 92 9.38 6.90 -13.45
N GLY A 93 9.12 5.71 -12.87
CA GLY A 93 8.54 4.58 -13.57
C GLY A 93 7.00 4.51 -13.51
N PRO A 94 6.40 3.59 -14.28
CA PRO A 94 4.97 3.32 -14.21
C PRO A 94 4.56 2.83 -12.82
N GLN A 95 3.34 3.16 -12.43
CA GLN A 95 2.73 2.75 -11.17
C GLN A 95 2.05 1.39 -11.36
N TYR A 96 2.31 0.45 -10.46
CA TYR A 96 1.66 -0.87 -10.42
C TYR A 96 0.84 -0.98 -9.15
N CYS A 97 -0.37 -1.55 -9.22
CA CYS A 97 -1.32 -1.54 -8.12
C CYS A 97 -1.95 -2.91 -7.88
N THR A 98 -2.44 -3.14 -6.66
CA THR A 98 -3.43 -4.19 -6.37
C THR A 98 -4.71 -3.94 -7.16
N ARG A 99 -5.64 -4.90 -7.10
CA ARG A 99 -7.03 -4.60 -7.51
C ARG A 99 -7.64 -3.54 -6.60
N THR A 100 -8.71 -2.93 -7.09
CA THR A 100 -9.56 -2.02 -6.31
C THR A 100 -10.51 -2.81 -5.43
N HIS A 101 -10.61 -2.44 -4.16
CA HIS A 101 -11.51 -3.02 -3.15
C HIS A 101 -12.44 -1.96 -2.57
#